data_AF-A0A3N5ER11-F1
#
_entry.id   AF-A0A3N5ER11-F1
#
_cell.length_a   1.000
_cell.length_b   1.000
_cell.length_c   1.000
_cell.angle_alpha   90.00
_cell.angle_beta   90.00
_cell.angle_gamma   90.00
#
_symmetry.space_group_name_H-M   'P 1'
#
loop_
_entity.id
_entity.type
_entity.pdbx_description
1 polymer ?
#
loop_
_entity_poly.entity_id
_entity_poly.type
_entity_poly.pdbx_seq_one_letter_code
_entity_poly.pdbx_strand_id
1 'polypeptide(L)'
;MAVHVGTSGWSYKHWKGRFYPQELPVSRWLEHYIQHFHTVEVNNSYYRWPSDAAFASWHERLPDSFLMTIKAPQPLTHYKRLSEPEEWIDRISHSLSLLGGKFGIFLVQLSNNFASNHERLAYFLERLPRWVRTSVEFRHPSWDTEETFALLERYGTAYCVTSGARLPCILRATAPFVYVRMHGPDPSF
;
A
#
# COMPACT_ATOMS: atom_id res chain seq x y z
N MET A 1 16.87 13.56 -2.47
CA MET A 1 15.53 13.12 -2.03
C MET A 1 14.71 12.81 -3.27
N ALA A 2 14.15 11.61 -3.41
CA ALA A 2 13.29 11.25 -4.55
C ALA A 2 11.82 11.24 -4.09
N VAL A 3 10.92 11.76 -4.91
CA VAL A 3 9.48 11.79 -4.65
C VAL A 3 8.78 11.06 -5.80
N HIS A 4 7.98 10.05 -5.46
CA HIS A 4 7.22 9.28 -6.44
C HIS A 4 5.73 9.57 -6.25
N VAL A 5 5.11 10.13 -7.28
CA VAL A 5 3.66 10.40 -7.32
C VAL A 5 3.02 9.42 -8.28
N GLY A 6 1.87 8.89 -7.87
CA GLY A 6 1.11 7.90 -8.62
C GLY A 6 -0.32 7.83 -8.08
N THR A 7 -1.03 6.78 -8.46
CA THR A 7 -2.44 6.60 -8.11
C THR A 7 -2.68 5.25 -7.45
N SER A 8 -3.82 5.17 -6.78
CA SER A 8 -4.38 3.99 -6.11
C SER A 8 -4.89 2.92 -7.08
N GLY A 9 -4.16 2.64 -8.15
CA GLY A 9 -4.52 1.72 -9.24
C GLY A 9 -4.48 2.44 -10.59
N TRP A 10 -4.56 1.68 -11.69
CA TRP A 10 -4.52 2.21 -13.05
C TRP A 10 -5.69 1.73 -13.93
N SER A 11 -6.51 0.79 -13.46
CA SER A 11 -7.50 0.14 -14.33
C SER A 11 -8.92 0.63 -14.08
N TYR A 12 -9.21 1.88 -14.48
CA TYR A 12 -10.53 2.50 -14.28
C TYR A 12 -11.22 2.87 -15.59
N LYS A 13 -12.43 2.32 -15.83
CA LYS A 13 -13.21 2.58 -17.05
C LYS A 13 -13.49 4.06 -17.31
N HIS A 14 -13.74 4.84 -16.26
CA HIS A 14 -14.03 6.26 -16.36
C HIS A 14 -12.79 7.13 -16.71
N TRP A 15 -11.59 6.56 -16.77
CA TRP A 15 -10.38 7.23 -17.25
C TRP A 15 -10.23 7.16 -18.77
N LYS A 16 -11.00 6.31 -19.44
CA LYS A 16 -11.05 6.21 -20.89
C LYS A 16 -11.59 7.52 -21.49
N GLY A 17 -10.88 8.05 -22.49
CA GLY A 17 -11.17 9.35 -23.10
C GLY A 17 -10.75 10.56 -22.26
N ARG A 18 -10.13 10.37 -21.09
CA ARG A 18 -9.63 11.45 -20.20
C ARG A 18 -8.13 11.35 -19.97
N PHE A 19 -7.70 10.18 -19.53
CA PHE A 19 -6.30 9.82 -19.35
C PHE A 19 -5.89 8.81 -20.43
N TYR A 20 -6.66 7.73 -20.59
CA TYR A 20 -6.41 6.75 -21.67
C TYR A 20 -7.03 7.22 -22.99
N PRO A 21 -6.32 7.08 -24.13
CA PRO A 21 -6.91 7.29 -25.44
C PRO A 21 -8.17 6.44 -25.66
N GLN A 22 -9.13 6.98 -26.41
CA GLN A 22 -10.45 6.36 -26.60
C GLN A 22 -10.36 4.96 -27.25
N GLU A 23 -9.40 4.72 -28.13
CA GLU A 23 -9.25 3.43 -28.81
C GLU A 23 -8.20 2.52 -28.15
N LEU A 24 -7.61 2.92 -27.01
CA LEU A 24 -6.57 2.12 -26.36
C LEU A 24 -7.18 0.88 -25.67
N PRO A 25 -6.76 -0.35 -26.05
CA PRO A 25 -7.20 -1.57 -25.38
C PRO A 25 -6.78 -1.60 -23.91
N VAL A 26 -7.63 -2.15 -23.04
CA VAL A 26 -7.39 -2.24 -21.57
C VAL A 26 -6.07 -2.96 -21.25
N SER A 27 -5.69 -3.97 -22.04
CA SER A 27 -4.44 -4.70 -21.88
C SER A 27 -3.19 -3.80 -21.92
N ARG A 28 -3.27 -2.68 -22.64
CA ARG A 28 -2.19 -1.70 -22.81
C ARG A 28 -2.28 -0.50 -21.85
N TRP A 29 -3.25 -0.47 -20.95
CA TRP A 29 -3.40 0.67 -20.03
C TRP A 29 -2.24 0.80 -19.05
N LEU A 30 -1.62 -0.31 -18.64
CA LEU A 30 -0.41 -0.26 -17.81
C LEU A 30 0.76 0.39 -18.58
N GLU A 31 0.97 0.02 -19.84
CA GLU A 31 2.01 0.62 -20.70
C GLU A 31 1.82 2.12 -20.87
N HIS A 32 0.57 2.57 -21.04
CA HIS A 32 0.28 3.99 -21.09
C HIS A 32 0.51 4.67 -19.73
N TYR A 33 0.06 4.04 -18.64
CA TYR A 33 0.21 4.59 -17.28
C TYR A 33 1.67 4.85 -16.91
N ILE A 34 2.58 3.91 -17.20
CA ILE A 34 4.01 4.02 -16.85
C ILE A 34 4.74 5.13 -17.62
N GLN A 35 4.14 5.70 -18.68
CA GLN A 35 4.69 6.86 -19.39
C GLN A 35 4.44 8.18 -18.66
N HIS A 36 3.49 8.21 -17.71
CA HIS A 36 3.06 9.42 -17.02
C HIS A 36 3.38 9.43 -15.52
N PHE A 37 3.56 8.25 -14.91
CA PHE A 37 3.83 8.12 -13.47
C PHE A 37 5.04 7.22 -13.22
N HIS A 38 5.61 7.33 -12.02
CA HIS A 38 6.78 6.54 -11.59
C HIS A 38 6.44 5.49 -10.53
N THR A 39 5.19 5.47 -10.06
CA THR A 39 4.74 4.49 -9.08
C THR A 39 3.25 4.20 -9.24
N VAL A 40 2.81 3.04 -8.76
CA VAL A 40 1.38 2.73 -8.63
C VAL A 40 1.11 1.90 -7.37
N GLU A 41 -0.04 2.12 -6.74
CA GLU A 41 -0.53 1.26 -5.65
C GLU A 41 -1.55 0.24 -6.20
N VAL A 42 -1.21 -1.04 -6.13
CA VAL A 42 -2.12 -2.14 -6.45
C VAL A 42 -3.11 -2.30 -5.30
N ASN A 43 -4.33 -1.81 -5.50
CA ASN A 43 -5.42 -1.98 -4.53
C ASN A 43 -6.22 -3.27 -4.71
N ASN A 44 -6.23 -3.86 -5.91
CA ASN A 44 -7.03 -5.07 -6.15
C ASN A 44 -6.56 -6.27 -5.29
N SER A 45 -5.29 -6.28 -4.86
CA SER A 45 -4.73 -7.27 -3.93
C SER A 45 -5.46 -7.33 -2.58
N TYR A 46 -6.12 -6.24 -2.19
CA TYR A 46 -6.99 -6.19 -1.02
C TYR A 46 -8.16 -7.17 -1.15
N TYR A 47 -8.85 -7.18 -2.29
CA TYR A 47 -10.02 -8.03 -2.52
C TYR A 47 -9.62 -9.44 -2.96
N ARG A 48 -8.61 -9.55 -3.82
CA ARG A 48 -8.11 -10.81 -4.35
C ARG A 48 -6.60 -10.74 -4.50
N TRP A 49 -5.89 -11.58 -3.74
CA TRP A 49 -4.45 -11.68 -3.88
C TRP A 49 -4.08 -12.13 -5.30
N PRO A 50 -3.18 -11.41 -6.01
CA PRO A 50 -2.75 -11.80 -7.35
C PRO A 50 -2.00 -13.13 -7.34
N SER A 51 -1.94 -13.80 -8.50
CA SER A 51 -1.11 -14.99 -8.66
C SER A 51 0.36 -14.61 -8.85
N ASP A 52 1.26 -15.56 -8.61
CA ASP A 52 2.70 -15.37 -8.87
C ASP A 52 2.98 -14.97 -10.32
N ALA A 53 2.24 -15.55 -11.27
CA ALA A 53 2.32 -15.18 -12.69
C ALA A 53 1.95 -13.70 -12.93
N ALA A 54 1.02 -13.13 -12.15
CA ALA A 54 0.69 -11.71 -12.25
C ALA A 54 1.85 -10.83 -11.74
N PHE A 55 2.47 -11.20 -10.61
CA PHE A 55 3.63 -10.49 -10.09
C PHE A 55 4.84 -10.57 -11.03
N ALA A 56 5.14 -11.75 -11.57
CA ALA A 56 6.19 -11.94 -12.57
C ALA A 56 5.92 -11.11 -13.83
N SER A 57 4.68 -11.11 -14.33
CA SER A 57 4.29 -10.28 -15.47
C SER A 57 4.43 -8.78 -15.19
N TRP A 58 4.15 -8.32 -13.97
CA TRP A 58 4.42 -6.92 -13.61
C TRP A 58 5.90 -6.61 -13.59
N HIS A 59 6.73 -7.49 -13.03
CA HIS A 59 8.18 -7.31 -13.06
C HIS A 59 8.70 -7.15 -14.50
N GLU A 60 8.26 -7.98 -15.44
CA GLU A 60 8.68 -7.92 -16.84
C GLU A 60 8.24 -6.63 -17.55
N ARG A 61 7.01 -6.17 -17.28
CA ARG A 61 6.39 -5.05 -18.01
C ARG A 61 6.75 -3.68 -17.48
N LEU A 62 7.17 -3.58 -16.22
CA LEU A 62 7.51 -2.32 -15.58
C LEU A 62 8.97 -1.94 -15.87
N PRO A 63 9.29 -0.65 -16.08
CA PRO A 63 10.68 -0.17 -16.13
C PRO A 63 11.40 -0.39 -14.80
N ASP A 64 12.74 -0.50 -14.82
CA ASP A 64 13.55 -0.73 -13.61
C ASP A 64 13.45 0.37 -12.56
N SER A 65 13.16 1.61 -12.99
CA SER A 65 12.97 2.75 -12.10
C SER A 65 11.55 2.88 -11.54
N PHE A 66 10.61 2.04 -11.98
CA PHE A 66 9.20 2.13 -11.60
C PHE A 66 8.93 1.32 -10.34
N LEU A 67 8.21 1.91 -9.39
CA LEU A 67 7.88 1.26 -8.12
C LEU A 67 6.41 0.82 -8.05
N MET A 68 6.17 -0.36 -7.52
CA MET A 68 4.83 -0.89 -7.30
C MET A 68 4.60 -1.14 -5.82
N THR A 69 3.62 -0.42 -5.26
CA THR A 69 3.13 -0.63 -3.90
C THR A 69 2.02 -1.67 -3.91
N ILE A 70 2.06 -2.62 -2.97
CA ILE A 70 1.07 -3.69 -2.88
C ILE A 70 0.29 -3.54 -1.58
N LYS A 71 -1.03 -3.45 -1.69
CA LYS A 71 -1.89 -3.40 -0.52
C LYS A 71 -2.10 -4.79 0.07
N ALA A 72 -2.03 -4.87 1.39
CA ALA A 72 -2.31 -6.07 2.15
C ALA A 72 -3.73 -6.60 1.88
N PRO A 73 -3.92 -7.93 1.89
CA PRO A 73 -5.20 -8.56 1.63
C PRO A 73 -6.21 -8.28 2.75
N GLN A 74 -7.49 -8.19 2.40
CA GLN A 74 -8.59 -7.94 3.33
C GLN A 74 -8.68 -9.00 4.44
N PRO A 75 -8.53 -10.32 4.16
CA PRO A 75 -8.52 -11.32 5.22
C PRO A 75 -7.48 -11.08 6.31
N LEU A 76 -6.29 -10.61 5.94
CA LEU A 76 -5.23 -10.30 6.92
C LEU A 76 -5.59 -9.06 7.76
N THR A 77 -6.00 -7.96 7.11
CA THR A 77 -6.11 -6.65 7.77
C THR A 77 -7.47 -6.38 8.43
N HIS A 78 -8.56 -6.90 7.87
CA HIS A 78 -9.92 -6.57 8.31
C HIS A 78 -10.62 -7.73 9.02
N TYR A 79 -10.44 -8.97 8.55
CA TYR A 79 -11.07 -10.14 9.16
C TYR A 79 -10.25 -10.70 10.33
N LYS A 80 -9.00 -11.11 10.07
CA LYS A 80 -8.08 -11.57 11.12
C LYS A 80 -7.51 -10.41 11.95
N ARG A 81 -7.57 -9.18 11.43
CA ARG A 81 -7.06 -7.98 12.14
C ARG A 81 -5.63 -8.20 12.63
N LEU A 82 -4.77 -8.69 11.73
CA LEU A 82 -3.36 -9.03 11.97
C LEU A 82 -3.12 -10.23 12.93
N SER A 83 -4.14 -10.97 13.35
CA SER A 83 -3.93 -12.22 14.09
C SER A 83 -3.46 -13.34 13.14
N GLU A 84 -2.62 -14.24 13.66
CA GLU A 84 -2.11 -15.41 12.93
C GLU A 84 -1.60 -15.05 11.52
N PRO A 85 -0.67 -14.07 11.39
CA PRO A 85 -0.23 -13.57 10.10
C PRO A 85 0.72 -14.51 9.36
N GLU A 86 1.21 -15.58 9.98
CA GLU A 86 2.29 -16.45 9.48
C GLU A 86 2.01 -16.96 8.06
N GLU A 87 0.82 -17.51 7.82
CA GLU A 87 0.43 -18.00 6.48
C GLU A 87 0.45 -16.89 5.41
N TRP A 88 0.08 -15.68 5.80
CA TRP A 88 0.11 -14.53 4.89
C TRP A 88 1.53 -14.02 4.67
N ILE A 89 2.37 -14.03 5.70
CA ILE A 89 3.73 -13.48 5.63
C ILE A 89 4.57 -14.23 4.62
N ASP A 90 4.55 -15.56 4.62
CA ASP A 90 5.33 -16.36 3.66
C ASP A 90 4.87 -16.10 2.23
N ARG A 91 3.55 -16.10 2.01
CA ARG A 91 2.94 -15.82 0.71
C ARG A 91 3.25 -14.40 0.23
N ILE A 92 3.12 -13.40 1.10
CA ILE A 92 3.40 -12.00 0.79
C ILE A 92 4.87 -11.83 0.45
N SER A 93 5.77 -12.31 1.31
CA SER A 93 7.22 -12.24 1.10
C SER A 93 7.61 -12.81 -0.27
N HIS A 94 7.14 -14.02 -0.59
CA HIS A 94 7.35 -14.65 -1.88
C HIS A 94 6.83 -13.79 -3.03
N SER A 95 5.54 -13.43 -3.02
CA SER A 95 4.94 -12.63 -4.10
C SER A 95 5.62 -11.27 -4.30
N LEU A 96 6.01 -10.59 -3.21
CA LEU A 96 6.74 -9.31 -3.30
C LEU A 96 8.15 -9.50 -3.87
N SER A 97 8.82 -10.62 -3.58
CA SER A 97 10.16 -10.91 -4.12
C SER A 97 10.15 -11.04 -5.65
N LEU A 98 9.03 -11.48 -6.23
CA LEU A 98 8.86 -11.59 -7.69
C LEU A 98 8.85 -10.22 -8.39
N LEU A 99 8.60 -9.11 -7.69
CA LEU A 99 8.75 -7.76 -8.23
C LEU A 99 10.21 -7.31 -8.25
N GLY A 100 11.10 -7.95 -7.48
CA GLY A 100 12.50 -7.59 -7.35
C GLY A 100 12.69 -6.12 -6.96
N GLY A 101 13.60 -5.43 -7.66
CA GLY A 101 13.88 -4.00 -7.45
C GLY A 101 12.69 -3.05 -7.71
N LYS A 102 11.60 -3.54 -8.31
CA LYS A 102 10.39 -2.77 -8.63
C LYS A 102 9.37 -2.78 -7.49
N PHE A 103 9.64 -3.51 -6.40
CA PHE A 103 8.82 -3.45 -5.19
C PHE A 103 9.02 -2.10 -4.47
N GLY A 104 7.92 -1.36 -4.30
CA GLY A 104 7.87 -0.10 -3.57
C GLY A 104 7.65 -0.33 -2.08
N ILE A 105 6.37 -0.35 -1.70
CA ILE A 105 5.90 -0.43 -0.31
C ILE A 105 4.90 -1.59 -0.17
N PHE A 106 4.85 -2.21 1.00
CA PHE A 106 3.74 -3.05 1.42
C PHE A 106 2.80 -2.20 2.29
N LEU A 107 1.61 -1.88 1.78
CA LEU A 107 0.65 -1.03 2.48
C LEU A 107 -0.30 -1.89 3.33
N VAL A 108 -0.29 -1.66 4.64
CA VAL A 108 -1.17 -2.30 5.61
C VAL A 108 -2.20 -1.27 6.07
N GLN A 109 -3.36 -1.23 5.43
CA GLN A 109 -4.48 -0.40 5.87
C GLN A 109 -5.35 -1.18 6.87
N LEU A 110 -5.53 -0.66 8.08
CA LEU A 110 -6.42 -1.22 9.09
C LEU A 110 -7.84 -0.63 8.98
N SER A 111 -8.84 -1.35 9.45
CA SER A 111 -10.24 -0.92 9.40
C SER A 111 -10.55 0.17 10.43
N ASN A 112 -11.58 0.97 10.18
CA ASN A 112 -12.06 1.99 11.13
C ASN A 112 -12.71 1.41 12.39
N ASN A 113 -12.99 0.10 12.43
CA ASN A 113 -13.57 -0.59 13.58
C ASN A 113 -12.55 -1.47 14.32
N PHE A 114 -11.27 -1.30 14.03
CA PHE A 114 -10.17 -1.96 14.72
C PHE A 114 -9.46 -0.94 15.60
N ALA A 115 -9.87 -0.88 16.86
CA ALA A 115 -9.20 -0.08 17.88
C ALA A 115 -7.76 -0.58 18.12
N SER A 116 -6.94 0.32 18.65
CA SER A 116 -5.53 0.12 18.98
C SER A 116 -5.29 -1.15 19.78
N ASN A 117 -4.40 -1.97 19.25
CA ASN A 117 -3.85 -3.14 19.91
C ASN A 117 -2.37 -3.23 19.53
N HIS A 118 -1.53 -2.56 20.32
CA HIS A 118 -0.10 -2.42 20.06
C HIS A 118 0.64 -3.75 20.12
N GLU A 119 0.25 -4.67 21.02
CA GLU A 119 0.81 -6.01 21.08
C GLU A 119 0.61 -6.77 19.77
N ARG A 120 -0.58 -6.72 19.20
CA ARG A 120 -0.89 -7.39 17.95
C ARG A 120 -0.19 -6.75 16.75
N LEU A 121 -0.12 -5.42 16.72
CA LEU A 121 0.66 -4.72 15.70
C LEU A 121 2.15 -5.10 15.79
N ALA A 122 2.73 -5.09 17.00
CA ALA A 122 4.11 -5.48 17.24
C ALA A 122 4.38 -6.93 16.79
N TYR A 123 3.49 -7.86 17.17
CA TYR A 123 3.57 -9.27 16.80
C TYR A 123 3.62 -9.46 15.28
N PHE A 124 2.78 -8.72 14.54
CA PHE A 124 2.75 -8.72 13.09
C PHE A 124 4.02 -8.11 12.47
N LEU A 125 4.44 -6.93 12.92
CA LEU A 125 5.62 -6.23 12.39
C LEU A 125 6.92 -7.01 12.64
N GLU A 126 7.03 -7.68 13.79
CA GLU A 126 8.20 -8.51 14.13
C GLU A 126 8.42 -9.67 13.15
N ARG A 127 7.34 -10.20 12.56
CA ARG A 127 7.40 -11.35 11.65
C ARG A 127 7.57 -10.95 10.19
N LEU A 128 7.36 -9.68 9.84
CA LEU A 128 7.61 -9.21 8.49
C LEU A 128 9.12 -9.30 8.18
N PRO A 129 9.52 -9.80 7.00
CA PRO A 129 10.92 -9.80 6.61
C PRO A 129 11.46 -8.37 6.57
N ARG A 130 12.66 -8.15 7.12
CA ARG A 130 13.26 -6.81 7.24
C ARG A 130 13.43 -6.04 5.93
N TRP A 131 13.48 -6.74 4.79
CA TRP A 131 13.59 -6.13 3.46
C TRP A 131 12.26 -5.56 2.95
N VAL A 132 11.13 -5.98 3.52
CA VAL A 132 9.79 -5.51 3.14
C VAL A 132 9.56 -4.14 3.77
N ARG A 133 9.72 -3.08 2.97
CA ARG A 133 9.34 -1.72 3.39
C ARG A 133 7.83 -1.64 3.59
N THR A 134 7.40 -1.36 4.80
CA THR A 134 5.98 -1.36 5.17
C THR A 134 5.49 0.04 5.53
N SER A 135 4.26 0.35 5.14
CA SER A 135 3.53 1.51 5.62
C SER A 135 2.20 1.06 6.23
N VAL A 136 1.83 1.61 7.39
CA VAL A 136 0.57 1.30 8.07
C VAL A 136 -0.36 2.51 8.02
N GLU A 137 -1.56 2.31 7.50
CA GLU A 137 -2.63 3.31 7.50
C GLU A 137 -3.68 2.96 8.55
N PHE A 138 -3.81 3.81 9.57
CA PHE A 138 -4.81 3.68 10.61
C PHE A 138 -6.07 4.44 10.25
N ARG A 139 -7.22 3.85 10.60
CA ARG A 139 -8.55 4.43 10.34
C ARG A 139 -9.36 4.68 11.63
N HIS A 140 -8.85 4.24 12.78
CA HIS A 140 -9.50 4.41 14.07
C HIS A 140 -8.66 5.39 14.93
N PRO A 141 -9.27 6.44 15.53
CA PRO A 141 -8.53 7.50 16.23
C PRO A 141 -7.66 7.03 17.40
N SER A 142 -7.99 5.87 18.01
CA SER A 142 -7.21 5.37 19.15
C SER A 142 -5.78 4.94 18.78
N TRP A 143 -5.44 4.88 17.47
CA TRP A 143 -4.07 4.65 17.01
C TRP A 143 -3.23 5.95 16.96
N ASP A 144 -3.84 7.13 17.03
CA ASP A 144 -3.14 8.41 16.92
C ASP A 144 -2.47 8.79 18.26
N THR A 145 -1.51 7.98 18.69
CA THR A 145 -0.80 8.10 19.97
C THR A 145 0.72 8.00 19.79
N GLU A 146 1.47 8.60 20.71
CA GLU A 146 2.94 8.49 20.76
C GLU A 146 3.43 7.04 20.83
N GLU A 147 2.69 6.18 21.54
CA GLU A 147 2.98 4.75 21.63
C GLU A 147 2.93 4.07 20.25
N THR A 148 1.94 4.40 19.42
CA THR A 148 1.86 3.88 18.05
C THR A 148 3.04 4.36 17.20
N PHE A 149 3.38 5.66 17.28
CA PHE A 149 4.48 6.22 16.48
C PHE A 149 5.83 5.62 16.89
N ALA A 150 6.10 5.51 18.19
CA ALA A 150 7.31 4.89 18.72
C ALA A 150 7.41 3.40 18.33
N LEU A 151 6.28 2.68 18.33
CA LEU A 151 6.24 1.30 17.86
C LEU A 151 6.62 1.20 16.38
N LEU A 152 6.06 2.07 15.52
CA LEU A 152 6.40 2.09 14.10
C LEU A 152 7.89 2.43 13.86
N GLU A 153 8.43 3.41 14.60
CA GLU A 153 9.87 3.78 14.56
C GLU A 153 10.77 2.60 14.91
N ARG A 154 10.43 1.86 15.96
CA ARG A 154 11.18 0.67 16.40
C ARG A 154 11.33 -0.38 15.29
N TYR A 155 10.31 -0.53 14.45
CA TYR A 155 10.30 -1.47 13.33
C TYR A 155 10.64 -0.82 11.97
N GLY A 156 11.01 0.47 11.94
CA GLY A 156 11.31 1.20 10.69
C GLY A 156 10.13 1.23 9.71
N THR A 157 8.91 1.16 10.22
CA THR A 157 7.66 1.13 9.44
C THR A 157 7.10 2.53 9.31
N ALA A 158 6.68 2.94 8.11
CA ALA A 158 6.12 4.26 7.91
C ALA A 158 4.68 4.37 8.42
N TYR A 159 4.38 5.43 9.15
CA TYR A 159 3.02 5.92 9.32
C TYR A 159 2.53 6.45 7.98
N CYS A 160 1.37 5.98 7.52
CA CYS A 160 0.75 6.48 6.31
C CYS A 160 0.08 7.83 6.60
N VAL A 161 0.74 8.92 6.22
CA VAL A 161 0.16 10.26 6.29
C VAL A 161 -1.04 10.30 5.35
N THR A 162 -2.20 10.66 5.91
CA THR A 162 -3.47 10.61 5.18
C THR A 162 -4.07 12.00 5.04
N SER A 163 -4.59 12.31 3.85
CA SER A 163 -5.39 13.51 3.59
C SER A 163 -6.78 13.10 3.10
N GLY A 164 -7.83 13.56 3.78
CA GLY A 164 -9.23 13.18 3.52
C GLY A 164 -9.65 11.88 4.21
N ALA A 165 -10.76 11.30 3.76
CA ALA A 165 -11.44 10.13 4.36
C ALA A 165 -11.95 10.34 5.80
N ARG A 166 -12.16 11.60 6.22
CA ARG A 166 -12.57 12.06 7.55
C ARG A 166 -11.57 11.68 8.62
N LEU A 167 -10.28 11.71 8.28
CA LEU A 167 -9.17 11.38 9.15
C LEU A 167 -8.30 12.61 9.39
N PRO A 168 -7.67 12.72 10.57
CA PRO A 168 -6.73 13.79 10.82
C PRO A 168 -5.51 13.67 9.90
N CYS A 169 -5.04 14.81 9.39
CA CYS A 169 -3.79 14.87 8.65
C CYS A 169 -2.63 15.08 9.64
N ILE A 170 -2.05 13.97 10.11
CA ILE A 170 -0.91 13.99 11.05
C ILE A 170 0.39 13.85 10.25
N LEU A 171 1.21 14.90 10.21
CA LEU A 171 2.49 14.91 9.50
C LEU A 171 3.59 14.27 10.36
N ARG A 172 3.61 12.94 10.39
CA ARG A 172 4.61 12.15 11.15
C ARG A 172 5.47 11.31 10.20
N ALA A 173 6.78 11.29 10.43
CA ALA A 173 7.71 10.37 9.77
C ALA A 173 8.26 9.39 10.81
N THR A 174 7.92 8.11 10.68
CA THR A 174 8.34 7.04 11.61
C THR A 174 9.31 6.04 10.96
N ALA A 175 9.84 6.38 9.78
CA ALA A 175 10.77 5.55 9.03
C ALA A 175 11.71 6.43 8.18
N PRO A 176 12.80 5.88 7.61
CA PRO A 176 13.66 6.58 6.67
C PRO A 176 12.98 6.99 5.34
N PHE A 177 11.68 6.72 5.20
CA PHE A 177 10.84 7.10 4.08
C PHE A 177 9.46 7.54 4.58
N VAL A 178 8.74 8.31 3.77
CA VAL A 178 7.37 8.75 4.05
C VAL A 178 6.43 8.17 2.99
N TYR A 179 5.25 7.75 3.42
CA TYR A 179 4.18 7.32 2.52
C TYR A 179 2.95 8.19 2.75
N VAL A 180 2.43 8.80 1.69
CA VAL A 180 1.28 9.71 1.76
C VAL A 180 0.14 9.14 0.91
N ARG A 181 -1.08 9.12 1.45
CA ARG A 181 -2.29 8.78 0.70
C ARG A 181 -3.30 9.91 0.75
N MET A 182 -3.70 10.38 -0.43
CA MET A 182 -4.73 11.41 -0.59
C MET A 182 -6.02 10.73 -1.04
N HIS A 183 -7.03 10.70 -0.18
CA HIS A 183 -8.34 10.09 -0.48
C HIS A 183 -9.30 11.05 -1.19
N GLY A 184 -8.85 12.26 -1.50
CA GLY A 184 -9.69 13.32 -2.04
C GLY A 184 -10.45 14.05 -0.93
N PRO A 185 -11.08 15.19 -1.25
CA PRO A 185 -11.72 16.01 -0.24
C PRO A 185 -12.82 15.19 0.42
N ASP A 186 -12.89 15.27 1.75
CA ASP A 186 -14.12 14.89 2.42
C ASP A 186 -15.24 15.74 1.85
N PRO A 187 -16.45 15.19 1.65
CA PRO A 187 -17.60 16.00 1.36
C PRO A 187 -17.67 17.08 2.45
N SER A 188 -17.37 18.32 2.07
CA SER A 188 -17.49 19.46 2.95
C SER A 188 -18.94 19.59 3.38
N PHE A 189 -19.12 19.94 4.65
CA PHE A 189 -20.37 20.38 5.28
C PHE A 189 -21.21 21.28 4.37
#